data_AF-A0A538RZQ7-F1
#
_entry.id   AF-A0A538RZQ7-F1
#
_cell.length_a   1.000
_cell.length_b   1.000
_cell.length_c   1.000
_cell.angle_alpha   90.00
_cell.angle_beta   90.00
_cell.angle_gamma   90.00
#
_symmetry.space_group_name_H-M   'P 1'
#
loop_
_entity.id
_entity.type
_entity.pdbx_description
1 polymer ?
#
loop_
_entity_poly.entity_id
_entity_poly.type
_entity_poly.pdbx_seq_one_letter_code
_entity_poly.pdbx_strand_id
1 'polypeptide(L)'
;MRKRLLKWTGAITLALLAIALIAPQSRYGLIGYLCDERFEDGYPAGYWIVALRDRNPDVREQATICLARIGPAAPQAAPALIQALDDDVPLIRAKAAFALLKTGVRDKSAVPKLIVLLKDELPLTRLDASMVLNQMGPEARDAVPALVEAIRDQANAIRLYASPVNTRQHAAAALGSIGPEAKSAAPILIQALRDEDRILREIAARSLGRMHCAEAVPALVEAVRADQGLGYWGAISLGEIGPEARSAVPILRELLRAPNPPTRTEAANALRKIDPEAAAKAGLP
;
A
#
# COMPACT_ATOMS: atom_id res chain seq x y z
N MET A 1 39.90 49.51 -9.44
CA MET A 1 39.82 48.09 -9.02
C MET A 1 38.41 47.48 -9.09
N ARG A 2 37.35 48.14 -8.58
CA ARG A 2 35.95 47.62 -8.62
C ARG A 2 35.43 47.14 -9.99
N LYS A 3 35.69 47.88 -11.08
CA LYS A 3 35.27 47.49 -12.45
C LYS A 3 35.97 46.24 -13.00
N ARG A 4 37.16 45.89 -12.49
CA ARG A 4 37.89 44.68 -12.88
C ARG A 4 37.30 43.47 -12.14
N LEU A 5 37.10 43.57 -10.83
CA LEU A 5 36.45 42.50 -10.04
C LEU A 5 35.05 42.13 -10.57
N LEU A 6 34.22 43.12 -10.94
CA LEU A 6 32.87 42.86 -11.47
C LEU A 6 32.87 42.13 -12.83
N LYS A 7 33.91 42.32 -13.65
CA LYS A 7 34.08 41.61 -14.93
C LYS A 7 34.51 40.16 -14.73
N TRP A 8 35.36 39.90 -13.73
CA TRP A 8 35.77 38.53 -13.37
C TRP A 8 34.61 37.73 -12.76
N THR A 9 33.79 38.35 -11.90
CA THR A 9 32.60 37.67 -11.36
C THR A 9 31.60 37.33 -12.46
N GLY A 10 31.38 38.22 -13.44
CA GLY A 10 30.50 37.95 -14.59
C GLY A 10 31.04 36.88 -15.54
N ALA A 11 32.35 36.84 -15.77
CA ALA A 11 32.98 35.82 -16.61
C ALA A 11 32.96 34.43 -15.94
N ILE A 12 33.15 34.38 -14.62
CA ILE A 12 33.09 33.12 -13.85
C ILE A 12 31.66 32.57 -13.81
N THR A 13 30.65 33.42 -13.58
CA THR A 13 29.24 32.98 -13.62
C THR A 13 28.83 32.50 -15.00
N LEU A 14 29.24 33.19 -16.07
CA LEU A 14 29.00 32.74 -17.46
C LEU A 14 29.72 31.43 -17.79
N ALA A 15 30.96 31.22 -17.31
CA ALA A 15 31.70 29.98 -17.51
C ALA A 15 31.06 28.80 -16.75
N LEU A 16 30.59 29.01 -15.52
CA LEU A 16 29.86 27.99 -14.76
C LEU A 16 28.50 27.67 -15.39
N LEU A 17 27.78 28.67 -15.91
CA LEU A 17 26.56 28.48 -16.70
C LEU A 17 26.84 27.71 -18.00
N ALA A 18 27.93 28.00 -18.70
CA ALA A 18 28.34 27.28 -19.89
C ALA A 18 28.72 25.82 -19.59
N ILE A 19 29.45 25.56 -18.50
CA ILE A 19 29.79 24.20 -18.04
C ILE A 19 28.53 23.43 -17.64
N ALA A 20 27.56 24.09 -16.98
CA ALA A 20 26.25 23.53 -16.69
C ALA A 20 25.47 23.17 -17.97
N LEU A 21 25.59 23.98 -19.03
CA LEU A 21 24.93 23.74 -20.32
C LEU A 21 25.57 22.61 -21.14
N ILE A 22 26.88 22.38 -21.02
CA ILE A 22 27.63 21.43 -21.86
C ILE A 22 27.58 19.99 -21.33
N ALA A 23 27.56 19.79 -20.00
CA ALA A 23 27.44 18.46 -19.42
C ALA A 23 26.06 18.26 -18.77
N PRO A 24 25.23 17.32 -19.23
CA PRO A 24 23.93 17.04 -18.60
C PRO A 24 24.06 16.76 -17.10
N GLN A 25 25.14 16.10 -16.68
CA GLN A 25 25.43 15.85 -15.26
C GLN A 25 25.65 17.14 -14.44
N SER A 26 26.28 18.16 -15.03
CA SER A 26 26.60 19.41 -14.32
C SER A 26 25.38 20.33 -14.17
N ARG A 27 24.47 20.40 -15.16
CA ARG A 27 23.19 21.13 -14.98
C ARG A 27 22.34 20.53 -13.88
N TYR A 28 22.13 19.22 -13.91
CA TYR A 28 21.26 18.58 -12.93
C TYR A 28 21.93 18.58 -11.57
N GLY A 29 23.23 18.29 -11.48
CA GLY A 29 23.97 18.37 -10.22
C GLY A 29 23.89 19.75 -9.55
N LEU A 30 24.05 20.83 -10.32
CA LEU A 30 23.92 22.19 -9.77
C LEU A 30 22.48 22.52 -9.34
N ILE A 31 21.48 22.21 -10.17
CA ILE A 31 20.07 22.44 -9.83
C ILE A 31 19.67 21.63 -8.59
N GLY A 32 20.02 20.34 -8.56
CA GLY A 32 19.73 19.46 -7.42
C GLY A 32 20.36 19.95 -6.13
N TYR A 33 21.61 20.42 -6.17
CA TYR A 33 22.25 21.03 -4.99
C TYR A 33 21.54 22.31 -4.54
N LEU A 34 21.17 23.18 -5.47
CA LEU A 34 20.48 24.44 -5.17
C LEU A 34 19.05 24.22 -4.64
N CYS A 35 18.38 23.14 -5.07
CA CYS A 35 17.04 22.76 -4.66
C CYS A 35 17.02 21.80 -3.45
N ASP A 36 18.17 21.53 -2.83
CA ASP A 36 18.34 20.56 -1.73
C ASP A 36 17.74 19.18 -2.04
N GLU A 37 17.90 18.73 -3.29
CA GLU A 37 17.38 17.45 -3.75
C GLU A 37 18.26 16.29 -3.24
N ARG A 38 17.61 15.15 -2.98
CA ARG A 38 18.32 13.91 -2.68
C ARG A 38 18.96 13.35 -3.96
N PHE A 39 20.22 12.95 -3.84
CA PHE A 39 21.00 12.31 -4.90
C PHE A 39 20.99 10.80 -4.74
N GLU A 40 20.98 10.10 -5.87
CA GLU A 40 21.20 8.66 -5.99
C GLU A 40 22.00 8.39 -7.26
N ASP A 41 22.99 7.51 -7.17
CA ASP A 41 23.89 7.15 -8.29
C ASP A 41 24.53 8.37 -8.99
N GLY A 42 24.86 9.41 -8.20
CA GLY A 42 25.51 10.63 -8.67
C GLY A 42 24.58 11.69 -9.27
N TYR A 43 23.27 11.45 -9.34
CA TYR A 43 22.30 12.39 -9.90
C TYR A 43 21.16 12.71 -8.93
N PRO A 44 20.59 13.93 -8.99
CA PRO A 44 19.48 14.31 -8.12
C PRO A 44 18.14 13.77 -8.62
N ALA A 45 17.12 13.79 -7.76
CA ALA A 45 15.76 13.34 -8.08
C ALA A 45 15.21 13.93 -9.40
N GLY A 46 15.42 15.23 -9.66
CA GLY A 46 14.97 15.91 -10.86
C GLY A 46 15.54 15.34 -12.16
N TYR A 47 16.78 14.86 -12.14
CA TYR A 47 17.35 14.15 -13.29
C TYR A 47 16.59 12.85 -13.56
N TRP A 48 16.39 12.05 -12.51
CA TRP A 48 15.72 10.75 -12.64
C TRP A 48 14.26 10.91 -13.07
N ILE A 49 13.57 11.96 -12.63
CA ILE A 49 12.22 12.30 -13.10
C ILE A 49 12.19 12.52 -14.61
N VAL A 50 13.18 13.21 -15.17
CA VAL A 50 13.28 13.42 -16.62
C VAL A 50 13.66 12.11 -17.33
N ALA A 51 14.55 11.32 -16.75
CA ALA A 51 15.03 10.05 -17.30
C ALA A 51 13.93 8.97 -17.41
N LEU A 52 12.83 9.07 -16.65
CA LEU A 52 11.64 8.22 -16.83
C LEU A 52 11.01 8.30 -18.23
N ARG A 53 11.35 9.32 -19.02
CA ARG A 53 10.84 9.50 -20.41
C ARG A 53 11.91 9.24 -21.47
N ASP A 54 13.03 8.63 -21.10
CA ASP A 54 14.11 8.33 -22.03
C ASP A 54 13.68 7.30 -23.09
N ARG A 55 14.26 7.41 -24.28
CA ARG A 55 14.01 6.45 -25.38
C ARG A 55 14.58 5.07 -25.06
N ASN A 56 15.67 5.02 -24.31
CA ASN A 56 16.30 3.78 -23.89
C ASN A 56 15.56 3.21 -22.66
N PRO A 57 14.97 2.00 -22.76
CA PRO A 57 14.32 1.35 -21.61
C PRO A 57 15.27 1.14 -20.42
N ASP A 58 16.56 0.90 -20.64
CA ASP A 58 17.53 0.70 -19.55
C ASP A 58 17.67 1.97 -18.68
N VAL A 59 17.59 3.15 -19.31
CA VAL A 59 17.66 4.45 -18.62
C VAL A 59 16.38 4.70 -17.83
N ARG A 60 15.21 4.40 -18.41
CA ARG A 60 13.92 4.49 -17.72
C ARG A 60 13.86 3.53 -16.53
N GLU A 61 14.35 2.30 -16.71
CA GLU A 61 14.46 1.31 -15.65
C GLU A 61 15.36 1.82 -14.52
N GLN A 62 16.56 2.29 -14.82
CA GLN A 62 17.46 2.86 -13.81
C GLN A 62 16.81 4.04 -13.08
N ALA A 63 16.07 4.89 -13.79
CA ALA A 63 15.34 5.99 -13.19
C ALA A 63 14.29 5.52 -12.16
N THR A 64 13.52 4.47 -12.46
CA THR A 64 12.58 3.89 -11.48
C THR A 64 13.29 3.35 -10.24
N ILE A 65 14.46 2.70 -10.40
CA ILE A 65 15.25 2.16 -9.28
C ILE A 65 15.78 3.30 -8.39
N CYS A 66 16.38 4.33 -9.00
CA CYS A 66 16.95 5.45 -8.28
C CYS A 66 15.87 6.23 -7.53
N LEU A 67 14.72 6.50 -8.16
CA LEU A 67 13.59 7.15 -7.50
C LEU A 67 13.02 6.31 -6.34
N ALA A 68 12.96 4.99 -6.48
CA ALA A 68 12.55 4.11 -5.38
C ALA A 68 13.51 4.16 -4.19
N ARG A 69 14.82 4.27 -4.42
CA ARG A 69 15.84 4.39 -3.36
C ARG A 69 15.82 5.76 -2.68
N ILE A 70 15.55 6.81 -3.45
CA ILE A 70 15.33 8.16 -2.90
C ILE A 70 14.07 8.16 -2.02
N GLY A 71 13.00 7.49 -2.48
CA GLY A 71 11.79 7.25 -1.71
C GLY A 71 11.08 8.55 -1.31
N PRO A 72 10.73 8.75 -0.03
CA PRO A 72 9.90 9.88 0.42
C PRO A 72 10.59 11.25 0.31
N ALA A 73 11.89 11.28 -0.01
CA ALA A 73 12.61 12.52 -0.27
C ALA A 73 12.41 13.07 -1.70
N ALA A 74 11.65 12.37 -2.56
CA ALA A 74 11.26 12.84 -3.89
C ALA A 74 9.75 12.72 -4.17
N PRO A 75 8.88 13.35 -3.35
CA PRO A 75 7.44 13.30 -3.57
C PRO A 75 7.01 13.88 -4.93
N GLN A 76 7.78 14.84 -5.47
CA GLN A 76 7.58 15.44 -6.79
C GLN A 76 7.78 14.46 -7.96
N ALA A 77 8.32 13.26 -7.71
CA ALA A 77 8.44 12.22 -8.72
C ALA A 77 7.11 11.51 -9.02
N ALA A 78 6.12 11.60 -8.13
CA ALA A 78 4.88 10.84 -8.22
C ALA A 78 4.16 11.00 -9.58
N PRO A 79 3.96 12.21 -10.16
CA PRO A 79 3.30 12.34 -11.46
C PRO A 79 4.04 11.64 -12.60
N ALA A 80 5.37 11.66 -12.60
CA ALA A 80 6.17 11.00 -13.62
C ALA A 80 6.18 9.48 -13.43
N LEU A 81 6.23 9.00 -12.18
CA LEU A 81 6.09 7.57 -11.86
C LEU A 81 4.70 7.03 -12.23
N ILE A 82 3.64 7.82 -12.01
CA ILE A 82 2.28 7.48 -12.43
C ILE A 82 2.21 7.34 -13.96
N GLN A 83 2.88 8.20 -14.71
CA GLN A 83 2.98 8.04 -16.17
C GLN A 83 3.74 6.76 -16.55
N ALA A 84 4.82 6.43 -15.85
CA ALA A 84 5.62 5.21 -16.09
C ALA A 84 4.87 3.91 -15.74
N LEU A 85 3.70 3.97 -15.10
CA LEU A 85 2.82 2.81 -14.95
C LEU A 85 2.26 2.30 -16.29
N ASP A 86 2.28 3.11 -17.35
CA ASP A 86 1.87 2.72 -18.71
C ASP A 86 3.07 2.30 -19.60
N ASP A 87 4.26 2.09 -19.03
CA ASP A 87 5.44 1.77 -19.82
C ASP A 87 5.25 0.49 -20.66
N ASP A 88 5.81 0.48 -21.87
CA ASP A 88 5.72 -0.66 -22.78
C ASP A 88 6.50 -1.86 -22.23
N VAL A 89 7.53 -1.62 -21.42
CA VAL A 89 8.31 -2.68 -20.78
C VAL A 89 7.67 -3.08 -19.44
N PRO A 90 7.28 -4.36 -19.27
CA PRO A 90 6.60 -4.84 -18.07
C PRO A 90 7.40 -4.64 -16.78
N LEU A 91 8.73 -4.82 -16.85
CA LEU A 91 9.62 -4.61 -15.71
C LEU A 91 9.62 -3.15 -15.24
N ILE A 92 9.50 -2.19 -16.17
CA ILE A 92 9.44 -0.76 -15.84
C ILE A 92 8.11 -0.43 -15.16
N ARG A 93 6.98 -0.99 -15.62
CA ARG A 93 5.68 -0.84 -14.95
C ARG A 93 5.74 -1.32 -13.49
N ALA A 94 6.31 -2.51 -13.25
CA ALA A 94 6.51 -3.06 -11.91
C ALA A 94 7.35 -2.11 -11.04
N LYS A 95 8.52 -1.69 -11.54
CA LYS A 95 9.43 -0.82 -10.79
C LYS A 95 8.88 0.58 -10.58
N ALA A 96 8.07 1.09 -11.49
CA ALA A 96 7.34 2.36 -11.33
C ALA A 96 6.29 2.24 -10.20
N ALA A 97 5.53 1.15 -10.14
CA ALA A 97 4.59 0.89 -9.04
C ALA A 97 5.32 0.77 -7.70
N PHE A 98 6.44 0.03 -7.66
CA PHE A 98 7.28 -0.08 -6.47
C PHE A 98 7.89 1.26 -6.05
N ALA A 99 8.38 2.05 -7.00
CA ALA A 99 8.91 3.39 -6.72
C ALA A 99 7.82 4.30 -6.15
N LEU A 100 6.61 4.28 -6.74
CA LEU A 100 5.45 5.03 -6.25
C LEU A 100 5.11 4.65 -4.81
N LEU A 101 5.09 3.34 -4.49
CA LEU A 101 4.95 2.84 -3.11
C LEU A 101 6.01 3.44 -2.16
N LYS A 102 7.27 3.49 -2.58
CA LYS A 102 8.39 4.01 -1.77
C LYS A 102 8.34 5.52 -1.56
N THR A 103 7.79 6.29 -2.50
CA THR A 103 7.55 7.72 -2.28
C THR A 103 6.52 7.97 -1.17
N GLY A 104 5.58 7.03 -0.99
CA GLY A 104 4.48 7.14 -0.04
C GLY A 104 3.40 8.17 -0.43
N VAL A 105 3.48 8.72 -1.63
CA VAL A 105 2.49 9.66 -2.16
C VAL A 105 1.18 8.92 -2.48
N ARG A 106 0.07 9.44 -1.98
CA ARG A 106 -1.28 8.89 -2.16
C ARG A 106 -2.06 9.69 -3.20
N ASP A 107 -1.52 9.79 -4.41
CA ASP A 107 -2.15 10.53 -5.50
C ASP A 107 -3.26 9.70 -6.16
N LYS A 108 -4.51 10.14 -6.02
CA LYS A 108 -5.69 9.46 -6.57
C LYS A 108 -5.62 9.28 -8.10
N SER A 109 -4.88 10.12 -8.82
CA SER A 109 -4.71 9.98 -10.28
C SER A 109 -3.99 8.68 -10.68
N ALA A 110 -3.31 8.01 -9.75
CA ALA A 110 -2.72 6.69 -9.98
C ALA A 110 -3.76 5.57 -10.06
N VAL A 111 -4.93 5.71 -9.41
CA VAL A 111 -5.91 4.61 -9.22
C VAL A 111 -6.34 3.96 -10.55
N PRO A 112 -6.71 4.69 -11.61
CA PRO A 112 -7.12 4.06 -12.86
C PRO A 112 -6.03 3.17 -13.50
N LYS A 113 -4.76 3.58 -13.39
CA LYS A 113 -3.63 2.81 -13.93
C LYS A 113 -3.35 1.59 -13.06
N LEU A 114 -3.36 1.75 -11.73
CA LEU A 114 -3.17 0.65 -10.79
C LEU A 114 -4.27 -0.42 -10.93
N ILE A 115 -5.51 -0.02 -11.24
CA ILE A 115 -6.61 -0.95 -11.57
C ILE A 115 -6.27 -1.83 -12.78
N VAL A 116 -5.68 -1.26 -13.83
CA VAL A 116 -5.23 -2.02 -15.00
C VAL A 116 -4.09 -2.96 -14.61
N LEU A 117 -3.13 -2.47 -13.83
CA LEU A 117 -1.96 -3.25 -13.40
C LEU A 117 -2.29 -4.42 -12.46
N LEU A 118 -3.45 -4.44 -11.79
CA LEU A 118 -3.93 -5.62 -11.06
C LEU A 118 -4.15 -6.84 -11.97
N LYS A 119 -4.20 -6.66 -13.30
CA LYS A 119 -4.34 -7.72 -14.31
C LYS A 119 -3.11 -7.83 -15.22
N ASP A 120 -1.99 -7.22 -14.82
CA ASP A 120 -0.74 -7.25 -15.58
C ASP A 120 -0.21 -8.67 -15.76
N GLU A 121 0.50 -8.92 -16.85
CA GLU A 121 1.09 -10.23 -17.15
C GLU A 121 2.12 -10.66 -16.09
N LEU A 122 2.90 -9.71 -15.55
CA LEU A 122 3.89 -10.00 -14.54
C LEU A 122 3.24 -10.07 -13.15
N PRO A 123 3.40 -11.19 -12.42
CA PRO A 123 2.91 -11.31 -11.04
C PRO A 123 3.45 -10.22 -10.10
N LEU A 124 4.69 -9.78 -10.33
CA LEU A 124 5.31 -8.71 -9.55
C LEU A 124 4.56 -7.38 -9.71
N THR A 125 4.18 -7.02 -10.94
CA THR A 125 3.41 -5.80 -11.21
C THR A 125 2.05 -5.83 -10.52
N ARG A 126 1.34 -6.97 -10.56
CA ARG A 126 0.05 -7.14 -9.88
C ARG A 126 0.20 -6.96 -8.37
N LEU A 127 1.27 -7.55 -7.80
CA LEU A 127 1.60 -7.42 -6.38
C LEU A 127 1.86 -5.96 -6.00
N ASP A 128 2.77 -5.28 -6.69
CA ASP A 128 3.13 -3.89 -6.40
C ASP A 128 1.91 -2.96 -6.55
N ALA A 129 1.08 -3.17 -7.58
CA ALA A 129 -0.16 -2.42 -7.76
C ALA A 129 -1.12 -2.58 -6.57
N SER A 130 -1.31 -3.82 -6.08
CA SER A 130 -2.13 -4.09 -4.91
C SER A 130 -1.57 -3.47 -3.62
N MET A 131 -0.24 -3.39 -3.48
CA MET A 131 0.43 -2.75 -2.35
C MET A 131 0.22 -1.24 -2.36
N VAL A 132 0.34 -0.58 -3.52
CA VAL A 132 0.09 0.86 -3.65
C VAL A 132 -1.37 1.17 -3.31
N LEU A 133 -2.33 0.42 -3.86
CA LEU A 133 -3.75 0.60 -3.56
C LEU A 133 -4.06 0.42 -2.06
N ASN A 134 -3.42 -0.55 -1.40
CA ASN A 134 -3.52 -0.72 0.05
C ASN A 134 -2.98 0.51 0.81
N GLN A 135 -1.84 1.06 0.40
CA GLN A 135 -1.24 2.23 1.04
C GLN A 135 -2.10 3.50 0.85
N MET A 136 -2.81 3.62 -0.27
CA MET A 136 -3.69 4.76 -0.56
C MET A 136 -4.90 4.82 0.39
N GLY A 137 -5.43 3.67 0.83
CA GLY A 137 -6.58 3.62 1.72
C GLY A 137 -7.85 4.14 1.03
N PRO A 138 -8.65 5.04 1.65
CA PRO A 138 -9.93 5.50 1.10
C PRO A 138 -9.85 6.08 -0.33
N GLU A 139 -8.72 6.72 -0.69
CA GLU A 139 -8.53 7.26 -2.04
C GLU A 139 -8.59 6.19 -3.14
N ALA A 140 -8.37 4.91 -2.80
CA ALA A 140 -8.43 3.77 -3.72
C ALA A 140 -9.83 3.14 -3.84
N ARG A 141 -10.90 3.76 -3.32
CA ARG A 141 -12.27 3.19 -3.37
C ARG A 141 -12.75 2.78 -4.76
N ASP A 142 -12.30 3.49 -5.81
CA ASP A 142 -12.69 3.19 -7.20
C ASP A 142 -12.05 1.86 -7.69
N ALA A 143 -11.07 1.32 -6.97
CA ALA A 143 -10.43 0.02 -7.25
C ALA A 143 -11.15 -1.18 -6.62
N VAL A 144 -12.19 -0.98 -5.79
CA VAL A 144 -12.88 -2.07 -5.09
C VAL A 144 -13.27 -3.24 -6.01
N PRO A 145 -13.91 -3.04 -7.18
CA PRO A 145 -14.24 -4.16 -8.07
C PRO A 145 -13.01 -4.92 -8.57
N ALA A 146 -11.92 -4.22 -8.90
CA ALA A 146 -10.70 -4.85 -9.40
C ALA A 146 -9.95 -5.62 -8.30
N LEU A 147 -9.97 -5.11 -7.06
CA LEU A 147 -9.42 -5.81 -5.89
C LEU A 147 -10.21 -7.09 -5.59
N VAL A 148 -11.54 -7.07 -5.73
CA VAL A 148 -12.39 -8.26 -5.61
C VAL A 148 -11.99 -9.34 -6.62
N GLU A 149 -11.78 -8.96 -7.88
CA GLU A 149 -11.31 -9.90 -8.91
C GLU A 149 -9.91 -10.43 -8.60
N ALA A 150 -9.00 -9.58 -8.10
CA ALA A 150 -7.65 -9.99 -7.73
C ALA A 150 -7.62 -11.02 -6.60
N ILE A 151 -8.57 -10.99 -5.66
CA ILE A 151 -8.72 -11.99 -4.58
C ILE A 151 -9.23 -13.34 -5.14
N ARG A 152 -10.09 -13.31 -6.15
CA ARG A 152 -10.67 -14.52 -6.77
C ARG A 152 -9.65 -15.27 -7.62
N ASP A 153 -8.81 -14.54 -8.32
CA ASP A 153 -7.84 -15.10 -9.25
C ASP A 153 -6.78 -15.96 -8.54
N GLN A 154 -6.72 -17.24 -8.90
CA GLN A 154 -5.76 -18.18 -8.32
C GLN A 154 -4.33 -17.94 -8.83
N ALA A 155 -4.15 -17.28 -9.98
CA ALA A 155 -2.83 -16.84 -10.44
C ALA A 155 -2.20 -15.79 -9.49
N ASN A 156 -2.99 -15.19 -8.60
CA ASN A 156 -2.54 -14.26 -7.57
C ASN A 156 -2.16 -14.94 -6.25
N ALA A 157 -2.28 -16.28 -6.14
CA ALA A 157 -1.87 -17.02 -4.95
C ALA A 157 -0.33 -17.21 -4.84
N ILE A 158 0.41 -16.96 -5.93
CA ILE A 158 1.86 -17.13 -6.01
C ILE A 158 2.55 -16.20 -5.00
N ARG A 159 3.39 -16.78 -4.11
CA ARG A 159 4.31 -16.02 -3.27
C ARG A 159 5.60 -15.72 -4.04
N LEU A 160 5.93 -14.44 -4.16
CA LEU A 160 7.18 -13.99 -4.78
C LEU A 160 8.26 -13.85 -3.72
N TYR A 161 9.52 -14.15 -4.05
CA TYR A 161 10.66 -14.01 -3.12
C TYR A 161 10.78 -12.62 -2.49
N ALA A 162 10.33 -11.58 -3.20
CA ALA A 162 10.39 -10.20 -2.75
C ALA A 162 9.33 -9.84 -1.68
N SER A 163 8.34 -10.70 -1.40
CA SER A 163 7.27 -10.40 -0.45
C SER A 163 6.79 -11.62 0.33
N PRO A 164 6.57 -11.50 1.66
CA PRO A 164 5.99 -12.59 2.46
C PRO A 164 4.52 -12.88 2.09
N VAL A 165 3.89 -11.95 1.37
CA VAL A 165 2.47 -11.98 1.03
C VAL A 165 2.25 -11.91 -0.48
N ASN A 166 1.17 -12.56 -0.94
CA ASN A 166 0.79 -12.60 -2.35
C ASN A 166 -0.25 -11.51 -2.70
N THR A 167 -0.58 -11.41 -3.99
CA THR A 167 -1.50 -10.39 -4.49
C THR A 167 -2.92 -10.55 -3.93
N ARG A 168 -3.40 -11.78 -3.72
CA ARG A 168 -4.73 -12.02 -3.10
C ARG A 168 -4.80 -11.43 -1.69
N GLN A 169 -3.78 -11.70 -0.89
CA GLN A 169 -3.65 -11.21 0.48
C GLN A 169 -3.57 -9.68 0.52
N HIS A 170 -2.77 -9.05 -0.35
CA HIS A 170 -2.70 -7.60 -0.41
C HIS A 170 -3.98 -6.95 -0.92
N ALA A 171 -4.66 -7.56 -1.90
CA ALA A 171 -5.93 -7.06 -2.39
C ALA A 171 -7.01 -7.11 -1.29
N ALA A 172 -7.07 -8.18 -0.50
CA ALA A 172 -7.95 -8.27 0.66
C ALA A 172 -7.61 -7.20 1.71
N ALA A 173 -6.33 -6.99 2.02
CA ALA A 173 -5.89 -5.96 2.95
C ALA A 173 -6.23 -4.54 2.45
N ALA A 174 -6.13 -4.30 1.14
CA ALA A 174 -6.48 -3.02 0.52
C ALA A 174 -7.95 -2.67 0.72
N LEU A 175 -8.86 -3.64 0.59
CA LEU A 175 -10.29 -3.44 0.89
C LEU A 175 -10.49 -2.99 2.35
N GLY A 176 -9.79 -3.62 3.30
CA GLY A 176 -9.81 -3.20 4.70
C GLY A 176 -9.25 -1.78 4.92
N SER A 177 -8.23 -1.38 4.17
CA SER A 177 -7.64 -0.03 4.25
C SER A 177 -8.49 1.05 3.57
N ILE A 178 -9.28 0.69 2.55
CA ILE A 178 -10.33 1.55 1.98
C ILE A 178 -11.44 1.79 3.02
N GLY A 179 -11.76 0.78 3.82
CA GLY A 179 -12.70 0.89 4.94
C GLY A 179 -14.17 0.81 4.48
N PRO A 180 -15.11 1.56 5.11
CA PRO A 180 -16.55 1.43 4.85
C PRO A 180 -16.98 1.54 3.38
N GLU A 181 -16.26 2.29 2.55
CA GLU A 181 -16.58 2.43 1.13
C GLU A 181 -16.36 1.12 0.34
N ALA A 182 -15.61 0.16 0.90
CA ALA A 182 -15.39 -1.15 0.31
C ALA A 182 -16.44 -2.20 0.72
N LYS A 183 -17.49 -1.86 1.48
CA LYS A 183 -18.50 -2.82 1.98
C LYS A 183 -19.09 -3.75 0.90
N SER A 184 -19.20 -3.31 -0.34
CA SER A 184 -19.64 -4.14 -1.47
C SER A 184 -18.76 -5.37 -1.71
N ALA A 185 -17.53 -5.41 -1.18
CA ALA A 185 -16.63 -6.55 -1.22
C ALA A 185 -16.80 -7.53 -0.05
N ALA A 186 -17.72 -7.29 0.89
CA ALA A 186 -17.96 -8.20 2.01
C ALA A 186 -18.20 -9.67 1.58
N PRO A 187 -18.96 -9.99 0.50
CA PRO A 187 -19.18 -11.38 0.11
C PRO A 187 -17.90 -12.16 -0.22
N ILE A 188 -16.93 -11.56 -0.92
CA ILE A 188 -15.68 -12.26 -1.26
C ILE A 188 -14.79 -12.44 -0.03
N LEU A 189 -14.81 -11.49 0.91
CA LEU A 189 -14.06 -11.60 2.16
C LEU A 189 -14.71 -12.63 3.11
N ILE A 190 -16.04 -12.72 3.15
CA ILE A 190 -16.76 -13.78 3.87
C ILE A 190 -16.39 -15.16 3.32
N GLN A 191 -16.29 -15.30 1.99
CA GLN A 191 -15.80 -16.53 1.38
C GLN A 191 -14.34 -16.81 1.77
N ALA A 192 -13.48 -15.79 1.77
CA ALA A 192 -12.08 -15.89 2.13
C ALA A 192 -11.82 -16.27 3.60
N LEU A 193 -12.80 -16.12 4.51
CA LEU A 193 -12.71 -16.65 5.88
C LEU A 193 -12.57 -18.17 5.94
N ARG A 194 -12.90 -18.88 4.85
CA ARG A 194 -12.82 -20.34 4.72
C ARG A 194 -11.72 -20.78 3.73
N ASP A 195 -10.86 -19.86 3.31
CA ASP A 195 -9.77 -20.16 2.36
C ASP A 195 -8.73 -21.11 2.96
N GLU A 196 -8.05 -21.91 2.13
CA GLU A 196 -6.96 -22.79 2.58
C GLU A 196 -5.77 -21.98 3.13
N ASP A 197 -5.55 -20.79 2.57
CA ASP A 197 -4.48 -19.89 2.98
C ASP A 197 -4.84 -19.20 4.31
N ARG A 198 -4.18 -19.64 5.38
CA ARG A 198 -4.33 -19.07 6.72
C ARG A 198 -4.13 -17.55 6.74
N ILE A 199 -3.15 -17.01 6.01
CA ILE A 199 -2.89 -15.57 6.03
C ILE A 199 -4.06 -14.82 5.39
N LEU A 200 -4.64 -15.37 4.31
CA LEU A 200 -5.79 -14.76 3.69
C LEU A 200 -7.02 -14.78 4.61
N ARG A 201 -7.27 -15.87 5.36
CA ARG A 201 -8.34 -15.92 6.37
C ARG A 201 -8.20 -14.81 7.41
N GLU A 202 -6.99 -14.62 7.93
CA GLU A 202 -6.69 -13.59 8.93
C GLU A 202 -6.90 -12.17 8.40
N ILE A 203 -6.42 -11.90 7.18
CA ILE A 203 -6.60 -10.60 6.51
C ILE A 203 -8.08 -10.35 6.21
N ALA A 204 -8.82 -11.37 5.78
CA ALA A 204 -10.24 -11.25 5.50
C ALA A 204 -11.03 -10.87 6.76
N ALA A 205 -10.78 -11.56 7.88
CA ALA A 205 -11.40 -11.23 9.17
C ALA A 205 -11.12 -9.78 9.56
N ARG A 206 -9.83 -9.38 9.55
CA ARG A 206 -9.44 -8.00 9.88
C ARG A 206 -10.10 -6.97 8.96
N SER A 207 -10.17 -7.26 7.65
CA SER A 207 -10.70 -6.32 6.67
C SER A 207 -12.20 -6.13 6.82
N LEU A 208 -12.96 -7.19 7.11
CA LEU A 208 -14.39 -7.11 7.43
C LEU A 208 -14.67 -6.23 8.66
N GLY A 209 -13.80 -6.30 9.68
CA GLY A 209 -13.80 -5.41 10.84
C GLY A 209 -13.67 -3.94 10.47
N ARG A 210 -12.60 -3.60 9.75
CA ARG A 210 -12.29 -2.23 9.30
C ARG A 210 -13.32 -1.65 8.35
N MET A 211 -13.98 -2.51 7.58
CA MET A 211 -15.07 -2.12 6.69
C MET A 211 -16.40 -1.96 7.44
N HIS A 212 -16.47 -2.31 8.73
CA HIS A 212 -17.69 -2.31 9.55
C HIS A 212 -18.84 -3.14 8.93
N CYS A 213 -18.51 -4.35 8.45
CA CYS A 213 -19.46 -5.25 7.78
C CYS A 213 -20.28 -6.05 8.78
N ALA A 214 -21.38 -5.48 9.28
CA ALA A 214 -22.28 -6.17 10.21
C ALA A 214 -22.84 -7.48 9.65
N GLU A 215 -23.09 -7.58 8.33
CA GLU A 215 -23.56 -8.83 7.70
C GLU A 215 -22.57 -9.99 7.82
N ALA A 216 -21.29 -9.71 8.08
CA ALA A 216 -20.24 -10.72 8.19
C ALA A 216 -20.14 -11.34 9.60
N VAL A 217 -20.86 -10.79 10.58
CA VAL A 217 -20.79 -11.25 11.98
C VAL A 217 -21.06 -12.75 12.12
N PRO A 218 -22.11 -13.36 11.52
CA PRO A 218 -22.33 -14.80 11.62
C PRO A 218 -21.16 -15.63 11.07
N ALA A 219 -20.60 -15.22 9.92
CA ALA A 219 -19.48 -15.90 9.29
C ALA A 219 -18.18 -15.77 10.09
N LEU A 220 -17.91 -14.60 10.69
CA LEU A 220 -16.78 -14.38 11.59
C LEU A 220 -16.87 -15.27 12.82
N VAL A 221 -18.06 -15.36 13.44
CA VAL A 221 -18.30 -16.23 14.61
C VAL A 221 -18.06 -17.70 14.26
N GLU A 222 -18.53 -18.16 13.10
CA GLU A 222 -18.29 -19.53 12.61
C GLU A 222 -16.80 -19.79 12.37
N ALA A 223 -16.11 -18.87 11.68
CA ALA A 223 -14.69 -19.00 11.36
C ALA A 223 -13.81 -19.04 12.60
N VAL A 224 -14.11 -18.21 13.62
CA VAL A 224 -13.41 -18.22 14.92
C VAL A 224 -13.60 -19.54 15.67
N ARG A 225 -14.78 -20.17 15.56
CA ARG A 225 -15.01 -21.49 16.18
C ARG A 225 -14.27 -22.61 15.44
N ALA A 226 -14.20 -22.52 14.12
CA ALA A 226 -13.57 -23.53 13.28
C ALA A 226 -12.02 -23.48 13.36
N ASP A 227 -11.45 -22.28 13.52
CA ASP A 227 -10.00 -22.06 13.56
C ASP A 227 -9.61 -21.27 14.82
N GLN A 228 -9.04 -21.95 15.81
CA GLN A 228 -8.57 -21.30 17.03
C GLN A 228 -7.50 -20.23 16.77
N GLY A 229 -6.74 -20.34 15.67
CA GLY A 229 -5.76 -19.34 15.27
C GLY A 229 -6.39 -18.01 14.86
N LEU A 230 -7.65 -18.03 14.43
CA LEU A 230 -8.39 -16.84 14.00
C LEU A 230 -8.99 -16.06 15.18
N GLY A 231 -8.99 -16.60 16.40
CA GLY A 231 -9.63 -15.97 17.55
C GLY A 231 -9.14 -14.55 17.84
N TYR A 232 -7.85 -14.27 17.63
CA TYR A 232 -7.29 -12.92 17.80
C TYR A 232 -7.90 -11.92 16.80
N TRP A 233 -7.83 -12.23 15.51
CA TRP A 233 -8.33 -11.34 14.46
C TRP A 233 -9.86 -11.25 14.43
N GLY A 234 -10.55 -12.35 14.76
CA GLY A 234 -12.00 -12.37 14.91
C GLY A 234 -12.47 -11.48 16.06
N ALA A 235 -11.81 -11.52 17.22
CA ALA A 235 -12.13 -10.63 18.33
C ALA A 235 -11.94 -9.15 17.95
N ILE A 236 -10.80 -8.80 17.32
CA ILE A 236 -10.56 -7.43 16.82
C ILE A 236 -11.67 -7.01 15.86
N SER A 237 -11.96 -7.85 14.85
CA SER A 237 -12.95 -7.55 13.83
C SER A 237 -14.34 -7.31 14.41
N LEU A 238 -14.80 -8.18 15.31
CA LEU A 238 -16.09 -8.03 15.98
C LEU A 238 -16.14 -6.74 16.82
N GLY A 239 -15.05 -6.39 17.50
CA GLY A 239 -14.93 -5.13 18.23
C GLY A 239 -14.90 -3.89 17.34
N GLU A 240 -14.30 -3.96 16.15
CA GLU A 240 -14.30 -2.89 15.14
C GLU A 240 -15.69 -2.72 14.51
N ILE A 241 -16.42 -3.81 14.25
CA ILE A 241 -17.82 -3.74 13.80
C ILE A 241 -18.68 -2.99 14.82
N GLY A 242 -18.45 -3.22 16.12
CA GLY A 242 -19.12 -2.48 17.18
C GLY A 242 -20.47 -3.08 17.59
N PRO A 243 -21.44 -2.26 18.07
CA PRO A 243 -22.70 -2.75 18.64
C PRO A 243 -23.51 -3.69 17.73
N GLU A 244 -23.40 -3.56 16.41
CA GLU A 244 -24.03 -4.48 15.46
C GLU A 244 -23.52 -5.93 15.59
N ALA A 245 -22.35 -6.14 16.19
CA ALA A 245 -21.79 -7.46 16.47
C ALA A 245 -22.26 -8.06 17.81
N ARG A 246 -23.30 -7.51 18.47
CA ARG A 246 -23.80 -8.01 19.76
C ARG A 246 -24.14 -9.50 19.79
N SER A 247 -24.55 -10.08 18.66
CA SER A 247 -24.79 -11.52 18.54
C SER A 247 -23.53 -12.38 18.75
N ALA A 248 -22.33 -11.78 18.70
CA ALA A 248 -21.05 -12.45 18.95
C ALA A 248 -20.61 -12.44 20.42
N VAL A 249 -21.39 -11.85 21.35
CA VAL A 249 -21.09 -11.89 22.80
C VAL A 249 -20.77 -13.31 23.31
N PRO A 250 -21.52 -14.38 22.94
CA PRO A 250 -21.21 -15.73 23.41
C PRO A 250 -19.80 -16.20 23.04
N ILE A 251 -19.39 -16.05 21.77
CA ILE A 251 -18.06 -16.48 21.33
C ILE A 251 -16.95 -15.64 21.96
N LEU A 252 -17.17 -14.34 22.16
CA LEU A 252 -16.18 -13.49 22.82
C LEU A 252 -16.00 -13.88 24.30
N ARG A 253 -17.07 -14.31 24.99
CA ARG A 253 -16.96 -14.85 26.35
C ARG A 253 -16.18 -16.15 26.40
N GLU A 254 -16.31 -17.01 25.39
CA GLU A 254 -15.47 -18.21 25.25
C GLU A 254 -13.99 -17.81 25.05
N LEU A 255 -13.73 -16.81 24.18
CA LEU A 255 -12.38 -16.31 23.91
C LEU A 255 -11.69 -15.63 25.10
N LEU A 256 -12.43 -15.16 26.12
CA LEU A 256 -11.84 -14.72 27.39
C LEU A 256 -11.06 -15.82 28.12
N ARG A 257 -11.28 -17.10 27.75
CA ARG A 257 -10.56 -18.26 28.29
C ARG A 257 -9.59 -18.86 27.27
N ALA A 258 -9.34 -18.19 26.14
CA ALA A 258 -8.43 -18.67 25.12
C ALA A 258 -7.00 -18.86 25.68
N PRO A 259 -6.25 -19.86 25.20
CA PRO A 259 -4.88 -20.12 25.67
C PRO A 259 -3.96 -18.91 25.39
N ASN A 260 -4.15 -18.24 24.26
CA ASN A 260 -3.36 -17.11 23.80
C ASN A 260 -3.72 -15.80 24.55
N PRO A 261 -2.80 -15.17 25.31
CA PRO A 261 -3.10 -13.94 26.06
C PRO A 261 -3.57 -12.75 25.19
N PRO A 262 -2.93 -12.43 24.04
CA PRO A 262 -3.46 -11.46 23.08
C PRO A 262 -4.94 -11.66 22.72
N THR A 263 -5.37 -12.91 22.47
CA THR A 263 -6.77 -13.21 22.13
C THR A 263 -7.71 -12.85 23.26
N ARG A 264 -7.35 -13.14 24.52
CA ARG A 264 -8.18 -12.77 25.68
C ARG A 264 -8.32 -11.26 25.83
N THR A 265 -7.22 -10.53 25.63
CA THR A 265 -7.23 -9.06 25.68
C THR A 265 -8.14 -8.47 24.61
N GLU A 266 -8.05 -8.94 23.37
CA GLU A 266 -8.91 -8.43 22.30
C GLU A 266 -10.37 -8.85 22.47
N ALA A 267 -10.64 -10.05 23.00
CA ALA A 267 -12.01 -10.45 23.34
C ALA A 267 -12.63 -9.54 24.41
N ALA A 268 -11.86 -9.15 25.42
CA ALA A 268 -12.29 -8.19 26.43
C ALA A 268 -12.53 -6.79 25.82
N ASN A 269 -11.62 -6.31 24.99
CA ASN A 269 -11.78 -5.03 24.28
C ASN A 269 -13.01 -5.02 23.37
N ALA A 270 -13.25 -6.11 22.64
CA ALA A 270 -14.42 -6.27 21.80
C ALA A 270 -15.70 -6.23 22.64
N LEU A 271 -15.79 -7.00 23.74
CA LEU A 271 -16.96 -6.98 24.63
C LEU A 271 -17.29 -5.57 25.11
N ARG A 272 -16.29 -4.78 25.52
CA ARG A 272 -16.49 -3.38 25.93
C ARG A 272 -17.10 -2.51 24.82
N LYS A 273 -16.70 -2.73 23.57
CA LYS A 273 -17.18 -1.96 22.41
C LYS A 273 -18.58 -2.39 21.96
N ILE A 274 -18.90 -3.68 22.02
CA ILE A 274 -20.16 -4.21 21.47
C ILE A 274 -21.31 -4.26 22.48
N ASP A 275 -21.01 -4.53 23.76
CA ASP A 275 -22.00 -4.68 24.84
C ASP A 275 -21.31 -4.41 26.20
N PRO A 276 -21.25 -3.14 26.64
CA PRO A 276 -20.66 -2.76 27.92
C PRO A 276 -21.27 -3.48 29.13
N GLU A 277 -22.57 -3.81 29.10
CA GLU A 277 -23.23 -4.56 30.17
C GLU A 277 -22.71 -6.00 30.23
N ALA A 278 -22.54 -6.64 29.07
CA ALA A 278 -21.95 -7.98 29.00
C ALA A 278 -20.49 -7.97 29.47
N ALA A 279 -19.74 -6.91 29.15
CA ALA A 279 -18.36 -6.73 29.65
C ALA A 279 -18.33 -6.61 31.18
N ALA A 280 -19.19 -5.78 31.77
CA ALA A 280 -19.31 -5.64 33.23
C ALA A 280 -19.70 -6.96 33.91
N LYS A 281 -20.65 -7.71 33.35
CA LYS A 281 -21.04 -9.05 33.84
C LYS A 281 -19.91 -10.07 33.74
N ALA A 282 -18.94 -9.86 32.85
CA ALA A 282 -17.75 -10.70 32.72
C ALA A 282 -16.61 -10.28 33.66
N GLY A 283 -16.82 -9.27 34.52
CA GLY A 283 -15.79 -8.77 35.44
C GLY A 283 -14.70 -7.94 34.75
N LEU A 284 -14.99 -7.41 33.56
CA LEU A 284 -14.09 -6.51 32.85
C LEU A 284 -14.33 -5.08 33.34
N PRO A 285 -13.26 -4.33 33.72
CA PRO A 285 -13.38 -2.91 34.03
C PRO A 285 -13.69 -2.08 32.79
#